data_AF-X1H231-F1
#
_entry.id   AF-X1H231-F1
#
_cell.length_a   1.000
_cell.length_b   1.000
_cell.length_c   1.000
_cell.angle_alpha   90.00
_cell.angle_beta   90.00
_cell.angle_gamma   90.00
#
_symmetry.space_group_name_H-M   'P 1'
#
loop_
_entity.id
_entity.type
_entity.pdbx_description
1 polymer ?
#
loop_
_entity_poly.entity_id
_entity_poly.type
_entity_poly.pdbx_seq_one_letter_code
_entity_poly.pdbx_strand_id
1 'polypeptide(L)'
;MNKPISSVNEIKNYSIKSNRKFFSATHEEIEKGLTTDIYFVRAQEILRYLRLENTIVTAEIFPRKDGVFAGVQEVCNLLKDKKIKLWSLEEGE
;
A
#
# COMPACT_ATOMS: atom_id res chain seq x y z
N MET A 1 -9.02 5.79 -11.13
CA MET A 1 -8.28 5.40 -9.91
C MET A 1 -7.45 6.59 -9.45
N ASN A 2 -7.42 6.89 -8.16
CA ASN A 2 -6.62 7.99 -7.62
C ASN A 2 -5.12 7.63 -7.63
N LYS A 3 -4.26 8.58 -8.03
CA LYS A 3 -2.81 8.41 -8.01
C LYS A 3 -2.36 8.18 -6.55
N PRO A 4 -1.60 7.11 -6.24
CA PRO A 4 -1.03 6.92 -4.91
C PRO A 4 -0.09 8.06 -4.55
N ILE A 5 0.00 8.37 -3.25
CA ILE A 5 0.99 9.31 -2.75
C ILE A 5 2.39 8.75 -2.99
N SER A 6 3.29 9.60 -3.46
CA SER A 6 4.56 9.17 -4.03
C SER A 6 5.73 10.04 -3.62
N SER A 7 5.52 11.16 -2.93
CA SER A 7 6.59 12.03 -2.42
C SER A 7 6.33 12.57 -1.03
N VAL A 8 7.41 12.94 -0.33
CA VAL A 8 7.32 13.57 1.01
C VAL A 8 6.62 14.94 0.93
N ASN A 9 6.77 15.65 -0.19
CA ASN A 9 6.08 16.93 -0.41
C ASN A 9 4.57 16.74 -0.55
N GLU A 10 4.10 15.71 -1.25
CA GLU A 10 2.67 15.38 -1.32
C GLU A 10 2.12 15.07 0.09
N ILE A 11 2.89 14.37 0.94
CA ILE A 11 2.47 14.06 2.33
C ILE A 11 2.33 15.35 3.14
N LYS A 12 3.33 16.24 3.08
CA LYS A 12 3.31 17.51 3.83
C LYS A 12 2.12 18.39 3.47
N ASN A 13 1.68 18.32 2.23
CA ASN A 13 0.56 19.11 1.72
C ASN A 13 -0.80 18.40 1.89
N TYR A 14 -0.80 17.15 2.35
CA TYR A 14 -2.03 16.41 2.60
C TYR A 14 -2.64 16.83 3.93
N SER A 15 -3.92 17.24 3.92
CA SER A 15 -4.65 17.60 5.13
C SER A 15 -5.88 16.71 5.33
N ILE A 16 -6.07 16.31 6.59
CA ILE A 16 -7.19 15.52 7.04
C ILE A 16 -8.32 16.50 7.42
N LYS A 17 -9.54 16.29 6.90
CA LYS A 17 -10.73 17.07 7.30
C LYS A 17 -10.83 17.11 8.83
N SER A 18 -10.97 18.28 9.44
CA SER A 18 -10.95 18.43 10.91
C SER A 18 -12.23 17.97 11.61
N ASN A 19 -13.34 17.81 10.88
CA ASN A 19 -14.67 17.50 11.42
C ASN A 19 -15.03 16.01 11.37
N ARG A 20 -14.05 15.10 11.33
CA ARG A 20 -14.34 13.66 11.25
C ARG A 20 -14.88 13.15 12.58
N LYS A 21 -15.92 12.33 12.52
CA LYS A 21 -16.48 11.66 13.69
C LYS A 21 -15.55 10.57 14.25
N PHE A 22 -14.85 9.85 13.37
CA PHE A 22 -13.99 8.74 13.73
C PHE A 22 -12.57 8.94 13.18
N PHE A 23 -11.58 8.42 13.92
CA PHE A 23 -10.16 8.45 13.56
C PHE A 23 -9.75 7.24 12.69
N SER A 24 -10.63 6.83 11.78
CA SER A 24 -10.38 5.74 10.85
C SER A 24 -10.02 6.26 9.46
N ALA A 25 -9.21 5.48 8.75
CA ALA A 25 -8.95 5.74 7.34
C ALA A 25 -10.18 5.39 6.49
N THR A 26 -10.46 6.23 5.52
CA THR A 26 -11.44 5.95 4.46
C THR A 26 -10.84 5.00 3.42
N HIS A 27 -11.69 4.30 2.67
CA HIS A 27 -11.25 3.47 1.53
C HIS A 27 -10.34 4.25 0.58
N GLU A 28 -10.69 5.51 0.28
CA GLU A 28 -9.88 6.38 -0.57
C GLU A 28 -8.50 6.68 0.03
N GLU A 29 -8.40 6.85 1.35
CA GLU A 29 -7.12 7.07 2.03
C GLU A 29 -6.23 5.81 1.97
N ILE A 30 -6.81 4.63 2.14
CA ILE A 30 -6.12 3.35 2.01
C ILE A 30 -5.64 3.14 0.56
N GLU A 31 -6.51 3.34 -0.44
CA GLU A 31 -6.18 3.19 -1.86
C GLU A 31 -5.10 4.19 -2.33
N LYS A 32 -5.07 5.39 -1.75
CA LYS A 32 -4.03 6.41 -2.00
C LYS A 32 -2.70 6.11 -1.29
N GLY A 33 -2.65 5.10 -0.43
CA GLY A 33 -1.46 4.77 0.35
C GLY A 33 -1.19 5.73 1.51
N LEU A 34 -2.18 6.48 1.99
CA LEU A 34 -2.02 7.44 3.09
C LEU A 34 -1.90 6.76 4.46
N THR A 35 -2.21 5.46 4.53
CA THR A 35 -2.04 4.60 5.71
C THR A 35 -0.73 3.81 5.69
N THR A 36 0.18 4.10 4.74
CA THR A 36 1.50 3.46 4.68
C THR A 36 2.50 4.13 5.62
N ASP A 37 3.53 3.41 6.02
CA ASP A 37 4.65 3.99 6.75
C ASP A 37 5.45 4.93 5.85
N ILE A 38 5.79 6.12 6.36
CA ILE A 38 6.50 7.17 5.60
C ILE A 38 7.82 6.71 4.97
N TYR A 39 8.46 5.67 5.51
CA TYR A 39 9.70 5.15 4.93
C TYR A 39 9.50 4.57 3.54
N PHE A 40 8.32 4.04 3.18
CA PHE A 40 8.05 3.55 1.83
C PHE A 40 8.10 4.68 0.80
N VAL A 41 7.53 5.84 1.13
CA VAL A 41 7.54 7.02 0.24
C VAL A 41 8.97 7.55 0.08
N ARG A 42 9.75 7.60 1.16
CA ARG A 42 11.18 7.97 1.10
C ARG A 42 11.99 6.97 0.28
N ALA A 43 11.75 5.67 0.44
CA ALA A 43 12.42 4.63 -0.34
C ALA A 43 12.09 4.76 -1.83
N GLN A 44 10.83 5.01 -2.19
CA GLN A 44 10.43 5.28 -3.58
C GLN A 44 11.12 6.51 -4.16
N GLU A 45 11.30 7.58 -3.38
CA GLU A 45 12.08 8.76 -3.80
C GLU A 45 13.54 8.40 -4.11
N ILE A 46 14.18 7.63 -3.22
CA ILE A 46 15.55 7.14 -3.42
C ILE A 46 15.65 6.27 -4.68
N LEU A 47 14.72 5.33 -4.86
CA LEU A 47 14.70 4.45 -6.03
C LEU A 47 14.56 5.24 -7.34
N ARG A 48 13.69 6.26 -7.38
CA ARG A 48 13.56 7.15 -8.55
C ARG A 48 14.84 7.96 -8.81
N TYR A 49 15.47 8.48 -7.76
CA TYR A 49 16.74 9.20 -7.89
C TYR A 49 17.84 8.31 -8.48
N LEU A 50 17.88 7.04 -8.06
CA LEU A 50 18.81 6.02 -8.55
C LEU A 50 18.39 5.40 -9.89
N ARG A 51 17.22 5.75 -10.44
CA ARG A 51 16.63 5.17 -11.65
C ARG A 51 16.36 3.65 -11.56
N LEU A 52 15.99 3.20 -10.37
CA LEU A 52 15.70 1.79 -10.05
C LEU A 52 14.21 1.52 -9.84
N GLU A 53 13.34 2.51 -9.94
CA GLU A 53 11.90 2.41 -9.67
C GLU A 53 11.15 1.45 -10.59
N ASN A 54 11.72 1.15 -11.76
CA ASN A 54 11.15 0.22 -12.74
C ASN A 54 11.78 -1.18 -12.67
N THR A 55 12.63 -1.45 -11.69
CA THR A 55 13.22 -2.77 -11.49
C THR A 55 12.13 -3.79 -11.17
N ILE A 56 12.07 -4.87 -11.96
CA ILE A 56 11.11 -5.96 -11.72
C ILE A 56 11.61 -6.79 -10.53
N VAL A 57 10.77 -6.95 -9.52
CA VAL A 57 11.08 -7.70 -8.30
C VAL A 57 9.96 -8.69 -7.99
N THR A 58 10.28 -9.72 -7.21
CA THR A 58 9.31 -10.62 -6.59
C THR A 58 9.36 -10.42 -5.08
N ALA A 59 8.20 -10.30 -4.44
CA ALA A 59 8.08 -10.20 -2.99
C ALA A 59 7.19 -11.34 -2.49
N GLU A 60 7.60 -11.98 -1.40
CA GLU A 60 6.87 -13.07 -0.76
C GLU A 60 6.55 -12.69 0.69
N ILE A 61 5.37 -13.07 1.17
CA ILE A 61 4.90 -12.77 2.53
C ILE A 61 4.78 -14.09 3.28
N PHE A 62 5.53 -14.22 4.37
CA PHE A 62 5.50 -15.40 5.24
C PHE A 62 5.11 -15.01 6.66
N PRO A 63 4.23 -15.77 7.32
CA PRO A 63 3.95 -15.55 8.72
C PRO A 63 5.14 -15.97 9.58
N ARG A 64 5.35 -15.31 10.72
CA ARG A 64 6.41 -15.68 11.68
C ARG A 64 5.97 -16.74 12.68
N LYS A 65 4.69 -17.11 12.67
CA LYS A 65 4.03 -18.04 13.60
C LYS A 65 2.81 -18.64 12.89
N ASP A 66 2.32 -19.75 13.41
CA ASP A 66 1.13 -20.43 12.91
C ASP A 66 -0.13 -19.58 13.09
N GLY A 67 -1.13 -19.80 12.23
CA GLY A 67 -2.41 -19.10 12.23
C GLY A 67 -3.31 -19.54 11.07
N VAL A 68 -4.49 -18.91 10.96
CA VAL A 68 -5.42 -19.10 9.84
C VAL A 68 -5.19 -18.01 8.81
N PHE A 69 -5.10 -18.38 7.53
CA PHE A 69 -4.90 -17.44 6.44
C PHE A 69 -6.22 -16.72 6.09
N ALA A 70 -6.26 -15.40 6.23
CA ALA A 70 -7.47 -14.60 6.00
C ALA A 70 -7.15 -13.20 5.44
N GLY A 71 -8.13 -12.55 4.81
CA GLY A 71 -8.03 -11.20 4.24
C GLY A 71 -7.57 -11.16 2.78
N VAL A 72 -7.57 -12.29 2.07
CA VAL A 72 -7.10 -12.38 0.67
C VAL A 72 -7.94 -11.49 -0.24
N GLN A 73 -9.25 -11.48 -0.03
CA GLN A 73 -10.17 -10.67 -0.84
C GLN A 73 -9.88 -9.16 -0.74
N GLU A 74 -9.52 -8.65 0.44
CA GLU A 74 -9.17 -7.22 0.62
C GLU A 74 -7.86 -6.86 -0.09
N VAL A 75 -6.85 -7.74 -0.02
CA VAL A 75 -5.58 -7.57 -0.73
C VAL A 75 -5.80 -7.57 -2.24
N CYS A 76 -6.58 -8.52 -2.77
CA CYS A 76 -6.98 -8.55 -4.17
C CYS A 76 -7.68 -7.25 -4.58
N ASN A 77 -8.61 -6.75 -3.77
CA ASN A 77 -9.31 -5.49 -4.05
C ASN A 77 -8.36 -4.28 -4.08
N LEU A 78 -7.38 -4.22 -3.18
CA LEU A 78 -6.38 -3.15 -3.12
C LEU A 78 -5.42 -3.15 -4.31
N LEU A 79 -5.08 -4.34 -4.82
CA LEU A 79 -4.04 -4.52 -5.83
C LEU A 79 -4.56 -4.77 -7.26
N LYS A 80 -5.86 -5.03 -7.46
CA LYS A 80 -6.45 -5.43 -8.76
C LYS A 80 -6.09 -4.55 -9.96
N ASP A 81 -5.92 -3.24 -9.75
CA ASP A 81 -5.66 -2.27 -10.83
C ASP A 81 -4.17 -1.93 -10.96
N LYS A 82 -3.28 -2.64 -10.23
CA LYS A 82 -1.84 -2.46 -10.30
C LYS A 82 -1.24 -3.39 -11.36
N LYS A 83 -0.14 -2.96 -11.99
CA LYS A 83 0.61 -3.76 -12.97
C LYS A 83 1.47 -4.81 -12.27
N ILE A 84 0.85 -5.77 -11.58
CA ILE A 84 1.53 -6.85 -10.86
C ILE A 84 0.93 -8.20 -11.22
N LYS A 85 1.65 -9.27 -10.88
CA LYS A 85 1.10 -10.62 -10.79
C LYS A 85 0.99 -10.97 -9.32
N LEU A 86 -0.14 -11.54 -8.92
CA LEU A 86 -0.43 -11.93 -7.53
C LEU A 86 -0.78 -13.41 -7.50
N TRP A 87 -0.14 -14.13 -6.59
CA TRP A 87 -0.44 -15.51 -6.26
C TRP A 87 -0.71 -15.59 -4.76
N SER A 88 -1.64 -16.44 -4.36
CA SER A 88 -2.01 -16.61 -2.97
C SER A 88 -2.52 -18.03 -2.74
N LEU A 89 -2.47 -18.46 -1.48
CA LEU A 89 -3.21 -19.61 -0.99
C LEU A 89 -4.71 -19.29 -0.95
N GLU A 90 -5.55 -20.31 -0.80
CA GLU A 90 -6.98 -20.08 -0.56
C GLU A 90 -7.19 -19.59 0.89
N GLU A 91 -8.14 -18.67 1.06
CA GLU A 91 -8.49 -18.16 2.39
C GLU A 91 -9.12 -19.28 3.23
N GLY A 92 -8.67 -19.40 4.49
CA GLY A 92 -9.06 -20.47 5.41
C GLY A 92 -8.06 -21.61 5.54
N GLU A 93 -6.99 -21.63 4.72
CA GLU A 93 -5.83 -22.52 4.94
C GLU A 93 -5.01 -22.20 6.19
#